data_AF-A0A2T1D8R6-F1
#
_entry.id   AF-A0A2T1D8R6-F1
#
_cell.length_a   1.000
_cell.length_b   1.000
_cell.length_c   1.000
_cell.angle_alpha   90.00
_cell.angle_beta   90.00
_cell.angle_gamma   90.00
#
_symmetry.space_group_name_H-M   'P 1'
#
loop_
_entity.id
_entity.type
_entity.pdbx_description
1 polymer ?
#
loop_
_entity_poly.entity_id
_entity_poly.type
_entity_poly.pdbx_seq_one_letter_code
_entity_poly.pdbx_strand_id
1 'polypeptide(L)'
;MGGLLLPARLEVRYDRIFLIDLKSLESSAFQKIQQFVFGEFFQINQLQDLHEFQTLGSSQILYRFTLDSYLISIEITGQIIKFLRILPKPNI
;
A
#
# COMPACT_ATOMS: atom_id res chain seq x y z
N MET A 1 -19.03 -10.45 -7.01
CA MET A 1 -19.48 -9.63 -5.87
C MET A 1 -18.24 -9.14 -5.14
N GLY A 2 -17.72 -7.97 -5.53
CA GLY A 2 -16.51 -7.41 -4.93
C GLY A 2 -16.86 -6.80 -3.57
N GLY A 3 -16.39 -7.44 -2.49
CA GLY A 3 -16.54 -6.88 -1.16
C GLY A 3 -15.81 -5.54 -1.06
N LEU A 4 -16.50 -4.53 -0.54
CA LEU A 4 -15.94 -3.23 -0.22
C LEU A 4 -14.88 -3.45 0.87
N LEU A 5 -13.59 -3.41 0.50
CA LEU A 5 -12.50 -3.50 1.46
C LEU A 5 -12.28 -2.11 2.05
N LEU A 6 -12.85 -1.89 3.23
CA LEU A 6 -12.76 -0.65 4.00
C LEU A 6 -11.52 -0.73 4.93
N PRO A 7 -10.42 -0.01 4.67
CA PRO A 7 -9.20 -0.10 5.48
C PRO A 7 -9.41 0.15 6.97
N ALA A 8 -10.32 1.08 7.33
CA ALA A 8 -10.67 1.41 8.71
C ALA A 8 -11.22 0.24 9.54
N ARG A 9 -11.66 -0.86 8.89
CA ARG A 9 -12.24 -2.04 9.55
C ARG A 9 -11.35 -3.27 9.48
N LEU A 10 -10.13 -3.12 8.97
CA LEU A 10 -9.20 -4.21 8.71
C LEU A 10 -7.97 -4.07 9.61
N GLU A 11 -7.39 -5.21 9.98
CA GLU A 11 -6.12 -5.21 10.69
C GLU A 11 -5.01 -4.85 9.71
N VAL A 12 -4.33 -3.72 9.96
CA VAL A 12 -3.22 -3.27 9.11
C VAL A 12 -1.89 -3.70 9.73
N ARG A 13 -1.09 -4.44 8.96
CA ARG A 13 0.24 -4.93 9.34
C ARG A 13 1.31 -4.39 8.41
N TYR A 14 2.55 -4.37 8.90
CA TYR A 14 3.71 -3.91 8.14
C TYR A 14 4.78 -4.99 8.17
N ASP A 15 5.25 -5.41 6.99
CA ASP A 15 6.42 -6.26 6.90
C ASP A 15 7.66 -5.51 7.40
N ARG A 16 8.62 -6.23 7.96
CA ARG A 16 9.91 -5.64 8.35
C ARG A 16 10.60 -5.03 7.13
N ILE A 17 10.51 -5.68 5.97
CA ILE A 17 11.13 -5.18 4.74
C ILE A 17 10.48 -3.86 4.30
N PHE A 18 9.15 -3.75 4.39
CA PHE A 18 8.45 -2.48 4.11
C PHE A 18 8.97 -1.33 4.98
N LEU A 19 9.18 -1.56 6.28
CA LEU A 19 9.68 -0.54 7.20
C LEU A 19 11.14 -0.16 6.89
N ILE A 20 11.95 -1.11 6.40
CA ILE A 20 13.31 -0.83 5.94
C ILE A 20 13.27 0.02 4.66
N ASP A 21 12.43 -0.36 3.68
CA ASP A 21 12.26 0.39 2.44
C ASP A 21 11.83 1.84 2.75
N LEU A 22 10.84 2.02 3.64
CA LEU A 22 10.35 3.33 4.07
C LEU A 22 11.47 4.20 4.64
N LYS A 23 12.29 3.65 5.55
CA LYS A 23 13.41 4.38 6.17
C LYS A 23 14.53 4.73 5.20
N SER A 24 14.59 4.07 4.05
CA SER A 24 15.63 4.29 3.04
C SER A 24 15.27 5.39 2.02
N LEU A 25 14.04 5.89 2.07
CA LEU A 25 13.55 6.93 1.17
C LEU A 25 14.19 8.29 1.45
N GLU A 26 14.27 9.13 0.41
CA GLU A 26 14.62 10.54 0.56
C GLU A 26 13.59 11.27 1.45
N SER A 27 14.00 12.37 2.08
CA SER A 27 13.22 13.02 3.14
C SER A 27 11.80 13.41 2.71
N SER A 28 11.63 13.92 1.49
CA SER A 28 10.32 14.32 0.95
C SER A 28 9.40 13.11 0.72
N ALA A 29 9.94 12.03 0.14
CA ALA A 29 9.22 10.79 -0.10
C ALA A 29 8.88 10.06 1.22
N PHE A 30 9.82 10.02 2.16
CA PHE A 30 9.62 9.46 3.49
C PHE A 30 8.42 10.12 4.19
N GLN A 31 8.40 11.46 4.26
CA GLN A 31 7.33 12.19 4.94
C GLN A 31 5.95 11.91 4.33
N LYS A 32 5.84 11.99 2.99
CA LYS A 32 4.58 11.74 2.28
C LYS A 32 4.08 10.31 2.49
N ILE A 33 4.95 9.31 2.28
CA ILE A 33 4.55 7.91 2.39
C ILE A 33 4.24 7.55 3.85
N GLN A 34 5.01 8.06 4.81
CA GLN A 34 4.77 7.86 6.23
C GLN A 34 3.44 8.47 6.69
N GLN A 35 3.13 9.70 6.25
CA GLN A 35 1.85 10.35 6.55
C GLN A 35 0.67 9.56 5.97
N PHE A 36 0.80 9.13 4.73
CA PHE A 36 -0.23 8.35 4.07
C PHE A 36 -0.46 7.01 4.78
N VAL A 37 0.60 6.20 4.93
CA VAL A 37 0.50 4.82 5.41
C VAL A 37 -0.02 4.73 6.84
N PHE A 38 0.42 5.61 7.73
CA PHE A 38 0.05 5.57 9.16
C PHE A 38 -1.10 6.52 9.52
N GLY A 39 -1.65 7.25 8.55
CA GLY A 39 -2.72 8.22 8.78
C GLY A 39 -3.80 8.15 7.73
N GLU A 40 -3.55 8.71 6.56
CA GLU A 40 -4.56 8.91 5.50
C GLU A 40 -5.13 7.59 4.97
N PHE A 41 -4.34 6.51 4.98
CA PHE A 41 -4.76 5.19 4.54
C PHE A 41 -6.02 4.68 5.25
N PHE A 42 -6.18 5.02 6.53
CA PHE A 42 -7.35 4.63 7.32
C PHE A 42 -8.60 5.47 7.02
N GLN A 43 -8.45 6.59 6.31
CA GLN A 43 -9.55 7.47 5.92
C GLN A 43 -10.10 7.15 4.53
N ILE A 44 -9.44 6.27 3.80
CA ILE A 44 -9.87 5.87 2.47
C ILE A 44 -11.15 5.05 2.60
N ASN A 45 -12.13 5.37 1.76
CA ASN A 45 -13.37 4.62 1.73
C ASN A 45 -13.13 3.22 1.17
N GLN A 46 -12.49 3.10 0.01
CA GLN A 46 -12.28 1.81 -0.64
C GLN A 46 -10.85 1.71 -1.19
N LEU A 47 -10.25 0.52 -1.12
CA LEU A 47 -8.91 0.30 -1.69
C LEU A 47 -8.86 0.56 -3.20
N GLN A 48 -9.99 0.39 -3.90
CA GLN A 48 -10.11 0.70 -5.33
C GLN A 48 -9.96 2.19 -5.65
N ASP A 49 -10.08 3.07 -4.64
CA ASP A 49 -9.89 4.51 -4.79
C ASP A 49 -8.39 4.89 -4.82
N LEU A 50 -7.50 3.95 -4.50
CA LEU A 50 -6.06 4.16 -4.55
C LEU A 50 -5.59 4.32 -6.00
N HIS A 51 -4.68 5.26 -6.23
CA HIS A 51 -4.14 5.53 -7.55
C HIS A 51 -3.42 4.30 -8.13
N GLU A 52 -3.77 3.91 -9.35
CA GLU A 52 -3.22 2.73 -10.05
C GLU A 52 -3.34 1.41 -9.26
N PHE A 53 -4.38 1.30 -8.41
CA PHE A 53 -4.67 0.07 -7.67
C PHE A 53 -4.98 -1.11 -8.59
N GLN A 54 -4.20 -2.17 -8.48
CA GLN A 54 -4.34 -3.35 -9.33
C GLN A 54 -3.73 -4.59 -8.70
N THR A 55 -4.14 -5.77 -9.15
CA THR A 55 -3.53 -7.04 -8.75
C THR A 55 -2.10 -7.14 -9.26
N LEU A 56 -1.23 -7.79 -8.48
CA LEU A 56 0.15 -8.05 -8.87
C LEU A 56 0.25 -9.39 -9.60
N GLY A 57 0.38 -9.34 -10.93
CA GLY A 57 0.42 -10.52 -11.79
C GLY A 57 -0.92 -11.28 -11.77
N SER A 58 -0.85 -12.61 -11.64
CA SER A 58 -2.02 -13.50 -11.52
C SER A 58 -2.44 -13.77 -10.06
N SER A 59 -1.87 -13.06 -9.08
CA SER A 59 -2.20 -13.26 -7.68
C SER A 59 -3.61 -12.76 -7.34
N GLN A 60 -4.30 -13.50 -6.47
CA GLN A 60 -5.62 -13.13 -5.96
C GLN A 60 -5.55 -12.32 -4.66
N ILE A 61 -4.37 -12.24 -4.03
CA ILE A 61 -4.20 -11.60 -2.71
C ILE A 61 -3.15 -10.50 -2.72
N LEU A 62 -2.30 -10.43 -3.75
CA LEU A 62 -1.28 -9.41 -3.88
C LEU A 62 -1.78 -8.29 -4.77
N TYR A 63 -1.66 -7.07 -4.27
CA TYR A 63 -2.06 -5.86 -4.94
C TYR A 63 -0.93 -4.84 -4.89
N ARG A 64 -0.99 -3.86 -5.79
CA ARG A 64 -0.13 -2.70 -5.77
C ARG A 64 -0.94 -1.44 -6.03
N PHE A 65 -0.43 -0.32 -5.57
CA PHE A 65 -0.87 1.02 -5.96
C PHE A 65 0.33 1.96 -6.02
N THR A 66 0.11 3.12 -6.60
CA THR A 66 1.14 4.14 -6.75
C THR A 66 0.89 5.29 -5.77
N LEU A 67 1.95 5.73 -5.11
CA LEU A 67 1.97 6.93 -4.31
C LEU A 67 3.21 7.74 -4.68
N ASP A 68 2.98 8.93 -5.26
CA ASP A 68 4.05 9.73 -5.88
C ASP A 68 4.81 8.91 -6.93
N SER A 69 6.14 8.87 -6.88
CA SER A 69 6.99 8.06 -7.77
C SER A 69 7.29 6.65 -7.23
N TYR A 70 6.45 6.10 -6.35
CA TYR A 70 6.67 4.79 -5.73
C TYR A 70 5.50 3.84 -5.92
N LEU A 71 5.83 2.58 -6.15
CA LEU A 71 4.91 1.44 -6.10
C LEU A 71 4.91 0.87 -4.69
N ILE A 72 3.73 0.79 -4.09
CA ILE A 72 3.51 0.17 -2.79
C ILE A 72 2.78 -1.15 -3.00
N SER A 73 3.37 -2.24 -2.54
CA SER A 73 2.77 -3.58 -2.62
C SER A 73 2.11 -3.95 -1.30
N ILE A 74 0.90 -4.50 -1.37
CA ILE A 74 0.15 -5.00 -0.22
C ILE A 74 -0.34 -6.42 -0.46
N GLU A 75 -0.50 -7.16 0.61
CA GLU A 75 -1.22 -8.44 0.65
C GLU A 75 -2.54 -8.26 1.39
N ILE A 76 -3.61 -8.86 0.86
CA ILE A 76 -4.94 -8.83 1.46
C ILE A 76 -5.37 -10.26 1.70
N THR A 77 -5.49 -10.65 2.97
CA THR A 77 -5.92 -11.98 3.39
C THR A 77 -6.98 -11.89 4.47
N GLY A 78 -8.21 -12.28 4.13
CA GLY A 78 -9.35 -12.18 5.04
C GLY A 78 -9.58 -10.73 5.49
N GLN A 79 -9.33 -10.45 6.77
CA GLN A 79 -9.48 -9.12 7.36
C GLN A 79 -8.14 -8.37 7.56
N ILE A 80 -7.04 -8.89 7.01
CA ILE A 80 -5.71 -8.33 7.18
C ILE A 80 -5.26 -7.67 5.89
N ILE A 81 -4.78 -6.43 5.99
CA ILE A 81 -3.99 -5.76 4.95
C ILE A 81 -2.56 -5.68 5.45
N LYS A 82 -1.62 -6.29 4.72
CA LYS A 82 -0.20 -6.25 5.06
C LYS A 82 0.59 -5.46 4.01
N PHE A 83 1.24 -4.38 4.42
CA PHE A 83 2.20 -3.65 3.60
C PHE A 83 3.49 -4.46 3.45
N LEU A 84 3.92 -4.70 2.21
CA LEU A 84 5.02 -5.61 1.91
C LEU A 84 6.32 -4.89 1.50
N ARG A 85 6.24 -3.97 0.54
CA ARG A 85 7.41 -3.34 -0.10
C ARG A 85 7.08 -1.94 -0.61
N ILE A 86 8.11 -1.08 -0.67
CA ILE A 86 8.10 0.18 -1.41
C ILE A 86 9.19 0.09 -2.48
N LEU A 87 8.82 0.29 -3.74
CA LEU A 87 9.74 0.24 -4.88
C LEU A 87 9.63 1.53 -5.69
N PRO A 88 10.73 2.08 -6.24
CA PRO A 88 10.62 3.19 -7.18
C PRO A 88 9.80 2.74 -8.40
N LYS A 89 8.90 3.61 -8.86
CA LYS A 89 8.15 3.37 -10.10
C LYS A 89 9.16 3.36 -11.26
N PRO A 90 9.18 2.32 -12.11
CA PRO A 90 10.11 2.27 -13.22
C PRO A 90 9.83 3.42 -14.19
N ASN A 91 10.89 4.14 -14.59
CA ASN A 91 10.83 5.05 -15.72
C ASN A 91 10.84 4.19 -16.99
N ILE A 92 9.67 4.03 -17.59
CA ILE A 92 9.49 3.43 -18.92
C ILE A 92 9.60 4.51 -19.99
#